data_AF-Q9WY08-F1
#
_entry.id   AF-Q9WY08-F1
#
_cell.length_a   1.000
_cell.length_b   1.000
_cell.length_c   1.000
_cell.angle_alpha   90.00
_cell.angle_beta   90.00
_cell.angle_gamma   90.00
#
_symmetry.space_group_name_H-M   'P 1'
#
loop_
_entity.id
_entity.type
_entity.pdbx_description
1 polymer ?
#
loop_
_entity_poly.entity_id
_entity_poly.type
_entity_poly.pdbx_seq_one_letter_code
_entity_poly.pdbx_strand_id
1 'polypeptide(L)'
;MKKEKVEERIREILRPGWDLLTEEAMLYSATVGGKRIRPLLVLTLGEDLGVEEEKLLDVAVAVELFHTASLIHDDLPPIDNADFRRGKPSCHRTYGEDIALLAGDGLFFLAFSQISKIGNSKIFEEFSETAYKLLLGEAMDVEFERRKMEVSQEMVERMYAFKTGALFAFCFSAPFILKGKDHTKMKLLGEKFGVAFQIYDDLKDILGSFEKVGKDLGKDTEKVTLVKKVGIQKAREMADKYYEEVLKGIESEGLFRTLFLLKELKQMVEER
;
A
#
# COMPACT_ATOMS: atom_id res chain seq x y z
N MET A 1 12.35 -5.77 -16.01
CA MET A 1 11.55 -5.00 -16.99
C MET A 1 10.45 -4.13 -16.36
N LYS A 2 9.30 -4.65 -15.89
CA LYS A 2 8.21 -3.78 -15.33
C LYS A 2 8.64 -2.91 -14.14
N LYS A 3 9.29 -3.53 -13.14
CA LYS A 3 9.77 -2.80 -11.96
C LYS A 3 10.73 -1.67 -12.35
N GLU A 4 11.66 -1.94 -13.27
CA GLU A 4 12.64 -0.94 -13.73
C GLU A 4 11.96 0.25 -14.39
N LYS A 5 10.93 0.03 -15.23
CA LYS A 5 10.14 1.14 -15.82
C LYS A 5 9.51 2.04 -14.76
N VAL A 6 8.99 1.45 -13.68
CA VAL A 6 8.43 2.20 -12.54
C VAL A 6 9.52 3.00 -11.82
N GLU A 7 10.67 2.39 -11.54
CA GLU A 7 11.81 3.07 -10.89
C GLU A 7 12.35 4.23 -11.74
N GLU A 8 12.45 4.02 -13.06
CA GLU A 8 12.90 5.05 -14.01
C GLU A 8 11.92 6.22 -14.04
N ARG A 9 10.62 5.98 -14.23
CA ARG A 9 9.60 7.03 -14.23
C ARG A 9 9.52 7.79 -12.90
N ILE A 10 9.69 7.11 -11.76
CA ILE A 10 9.78 7.77 -10.44
C ILE A 10 10.97 8.73 -10.40
N ARG A 11 12.15 8.29 -10.87
CA ARG A 11 13.35 9.15 -10.90
C ARG A 11 13.21 10.33 -11.85
N GLU A 12 12.52 10.15 -12.97
CA GLU A 12 12.21 11.24 -13.91
C GLU A 12 11.30 12.30 -13.28
N ILE A 13 10.21 11.88 -12.63
CA ILE A 13 9.25 12.78 -11.99
C ILE A 13 9.88 13.50 -10.80
N LEU A 14 10.72 12.82 -10.02
CA LEU A 14 11.34 13.33 -8.80
C LEU A 14 12.75 13.89 -9.02
N ARG A 15 13.13 14.16 -10.27
CA ARG A 15 14.42 14.77 -10.57
C ARG A 15 14.47 16.16 -9.92
N PRO A 16 15.36 16.41 -8.93
CA PRO A 16 15.44 17.71 -8.29
C PRO A 16 15.79 18.79 -9.30
N GLY A 17 15.13 19.93 -9.21
CA GLY A 17 15.32 21.06 -10.14
C GLY A 17 15.36 22.43 -9.47
N TRP A 18 15.05 22.51 -8.18
CA TRP A 18 14.92 23.76 -7.43
C TRP A 18 15.93 23.89 -6.28
N ASP A 19 16.88 22.94 -6.17
CA ASP A 19 17.90 22.89 -5.12
C ASP A 19 17.31 22.92 -3.69
N LEU A 20 16.18 22.23 -3.49
CA LEU A 20 15.49 22.12 -2.20
C LEU A 20 15.71 20.75 -1.55
N LEU A 21 16.02 20.74 -0.25
CA LEU A 21 16.11 19.50 0.55
C LEU A 21 14.84 18.65 0.50
N THR A 22 13.67 19.29 0.35
CA THR A 22 12.39 18.58 0.18
C THR A 22 12.38 17.71 -1.08
N GLU A 23 12.98 18.16 -2.20
CA GLU A 23 13.07 17.34 -3.42
C GLU A 23 13.99 16.13 -3.21
N GLU A 24 15.11 16.32 -2.50
CA GLU A 24 16.01 15.23 -2.12
C GLU A 24 15.32 14.21 -1.20
N ALA A 25 14.54 14.68 -0.22
CA ALA A 25 13.79 13.85 0.70
C ALA A 25 12.70 13.03 0.00
N MET A 26 12.00 13.63 -0.97
CA MET A 26 11.04 12.94 -1.84
C MET A 26 11.73 11.84 -2.66
N LEU A 27 12.82 12.17 -3.35
CA LEU A 27 13.57 11.20 -4.15
C LEU A 27 14.16 10.08 -3.29
N TYR A 28 14.73 10.42 -2.13
CA TYR A 28 15.25 9.45 -1.16
C TYR A 28 14.17 8.45 -0.78
N SER A 29 13.04 8.93 -0.26
CA SER A 29 11.97 8.06 0.25
C SER A 29 11.35 7.21 -0.86
N ALA A 30 11.21 7.77 -2.06
CA ALA A 30 10.69 7.06 -3.22
C ALA A 30 11.65 6.01 -3.77
N THR A 31 12.98 6.16 -3.60
CA THR A 31 14.00 5.22 -4.14
C THR A 31 14.61 4.28 -3.11
N VAL A 32 14.33 4.49 -1.81
CA VAL A 32 14.73 3.58 -0.74
C VAL A 32 13.89 2.30 -0.84
N GLY A 33 14.41 1.36 -1.63
CA GLY A 33 13.90 0.00 -1.76
C GLY A 33 12.44 -0.10 -2.18
N GLY A 34 11.79 -1.18 -1.77
CA GLY A 34 10.39 -1.46 -2.07
C GLY A 34 10.21 -2.66 -3.00
N LYS A 35 9.20 -3.47 -2.68
CA LYS A 35 8.79 -4.61 -3.53
C LYS A 35 8.01 -4.15 -4.76
N ARG A 36 7.48 -2.91 -4.75
CA ARG A 36 6.67 -2.32 -5.82
C ARG A 36 5.45 -3.16 -6.18
N ILE A 37 4.82 -3.79 -5.17
CA ILE A 37 3.69 -4.71 -5.37
C ILE A 37 2.52 -3.97 -6.03
N ARG A 38 2.15 -2.80 -5.51
CA ARG A 38 1.04 -1.97 -6.00
C ARG A 38 1.19 -1.58 -7.47
N PRO A 39 2.30 -0.93 -7.92
CA PRO A 39 2.48 -0.62 -9.33
C PRO A 39 2.58 -1.87 -10.21
N LEU A 40 3.21 -2.96 -9.74
CA LEU A 40 3.26 -4.21 -10.49
C LEU A 40 1.86 -4.81 -10.72
N LEU A 41 0.95 -4.71 -9.76
CA LEU A 41 -0.45 -5.13 -9.92
C LEU A 41 -1.17 -4.30 -10.98
N VAL A 42 -1.05 -2.97 -10.92
CA VAL A 42 -1.65 -2.06 -11.93
C VAL A 42 -1.17 -2.43 -13.33
N LEU A 43 0.14 -2.53 -13.53
CA LEU A 43 0.73 -2.85 -14.83
C LEU A 43 0.30 -4.23 -15.33
N THR A 44 0.30 -5.24 -14.47
CA THR A 44 0.00 -6.64 -14.86
C THR A 44 -1.47 -6.83 -15.21
N LEU A 45 -2.38 -6.25 -14.43
CA LEU A 45 -3.81 -6.24 -14.74
C LEU A 45 -4.11 -5.48 -16.03
N GLY A 46 -3.47 -4.33 -16.21
CA GLY A 46 -3.60 -3.53 -17.43
C GLY A 46 -3.10 -4.26 -18.69
N GLU A 47 -2.01 -5.00 -18.59
CA GLU A 47 -1.51 -5.86 -19.67
C GLU A 47 -2.50 -6.97 -20.02
N ASP A 48 -3.09 -7.65 -19.03
CA ASP A 48 -4.11 -8.68 -19.26
C ASP A 48 -5.35 -8.10 -19.95
N LEU A 49 -5.67 -6.82 -19.69
CA LEU A 49 -6.78 -6.10 -20.32
C LEU A 49 -6.43 -5.42 -21.65
N GLY A 50 -5.15 -5.40 -22.05
CA GLY A 50 -4.67 -4.64 -23.20
C GLY A 50 -4.96 -3.15 -23.08
N VAL A 51 -4.67 -2.55 -21.91
CA VAL A 51 -4.69 -1.11 -21.69
C VAL A 51 -3.36 -0.51 -22.19
N GLU A 52 -3.41 0.74 -22.65
CA GLU A 52 -2.23 1.49 -23.09
C GLU A 52 -1.17 1.60 -22.00
N GLU A 53 0.06 1.21 -22.31
CA GLU A 53 1.15 1.11 -21.33
C GLU A 53 1.46 2.45 -20.65
N GLU A 54 1.47 3.56 -21.41
CA GLU A 54 1.82 4.88 -20.87
C GLU A 54 0.85 5.34 -19.77
N LYS A 55 -0.46 5.16 -20.01
CA LYS A 55 -1.50 5.46 -19.00
C LYS A 55 -1.40 4.55 -17.78
N LEU A 56 -1.05 3.27 -17.98
CA LEU A 56 -0.83 2.35 -16.86
C LEU A 56 0.37 2.75 -16.03
N LEU A 57 1.45 3.21 -16.67
CA LEU A 57 2.66 3.64 -15.99
C LEU A 57 2.40 4.89 -15.14
N ASP A 58 1.62 5.85 -15.65
CA ASP A 58 1.20 7.02 -14.88
C ASP A 58 0.37 6.64 -13.64
N VAL A 59 -0.61 5.73 -13.79
CA VAL A 59 -1.38 5.22 -12.63
C VAL A 59 -0.48 4.47 -11.64
N ALA A 60 0.38 3.58 -12.14
CA ALA A 60 1.25 2.76 -11.32
C ALA A 60 2.18 3.64 -10.47
N VAL A 61 2.78 4.66 -11.07
CA VAL A 61 3.67 5.59 -10.38
C VAL A 61 2.88 6.48 -9.42
N ALA A 62 1.70 6.98 -9.80
CA ALA A 62 0.85 7.74 -8.88
C ALA A 62 0.56 6.98 -7.58
N VAL A 63 0.20 5.70 -7.71
CA VAL A 63 -0.07 4.83 -6.56
C VAL A 63 1.17 4.63 -5.69
N GLU A 64 2.35 4.44 -6.28
CA GLU A 64 3.59 4.26 -5.52
C GLU A 64 4.06 5.57 -4.86
N LEU A 65 3.86 6.72 -5.50
CA LEU A 65 4.11 8.05 -4.90
C LEU A 65 3.20 8.27 -3.70
N PHE A 66 1.90 7.99 -3.84
CA PHE A 66 0.92 8.11 -2.74
C PHE A 66 1.25 7.16 -1.59
N HIS A 67 1.59 5.91 -1.90
CA HIS A 67 2.01 4.94 -0.87
C HIS A 67 3.30 5.38 -0.17
N THR A 68 4.26 5.93 -0.91
CA THR A 68 5.50 6.44 -0.31
C THR A 68 5.21 7.63 0.60
N ALA A 69 4.34 8.55 0.16
CA ALA A 69 3.90 9.69 0.96
C ALA A 69 3.27 9.25 2.29
N SER A 70 2.37 8.27 2.25
CA SER A 70 1.74 7.75 3.47
C SER A 70 2.78 7.21 4.44
N LEU A 71 3.75 6.41 3.96
CA LEU A 71 4.81 5.88 4.81
C LEU A 71 5.70 6.95 5.43
N ILE A 72 6.00 8.05 4.71
CA ILE A 72 6.77 9.16 5.27
C ILE A 72 6.03 9.79 6.44
N HIS A 73 4.72 10.00 6.30
CA HIS A 73 3.89 10.58 7.35
C HIS A 73 3.72 9.61 8.52
N ASP A 74 3.41 8.33 8.26
CA ASP A 74 3.30 7.28 9.28
C ASP A 74 4.58 7.20 10.13
N ASP A 75 5.76 7.34 9.51
CA ASP A 75 7.06 7.28 10.18
C ASP A 75 7.31 8.44 11.17
N LEU A 76 6.56 9.55 11.11
CA LEU A 76 6.83 10.73 11.92
C LEU A 76 6.69 10.46 13.44
N PRO A 77 7.43 11.18 14.30
CA PRO A 77 7.36 11.01 15.76
C PRO A 77 5.94 11.03 16.38
N PRO A 78 4.98 11.84 15.89
CA PRO A 78 3.64 11.86 16.44
C PRO A 78 2.74 10.67 16.05
N ILE A 79 3.17 9.83 15.10
CA ILE A 79 2.42 8.66 14.60
C ILE A 79 3.14 7.37 15.04
N ASP A 80 3.99 6.75 14.20
CA ASP A 80 4.70 5.51 14.56
C ASP A 80 6.08 5.75 15.19
N ASN A 81 6.64 6.97 15.06
CA ASN A 81 7.98 7.32 15.52
C ASN A 81 9.06 6.31 15.07
N ALA A 82 9.03 5.94 13.79
CA ALA A 82 9.88 4.88 13.26
C ALA A 82 11.23 5.42 12.81
N ASP A 83 12.31 5.00 13.47
CA ASP A 83 13.68 5.43 13.10
C ASP A 83 14.15 4.87 11.75
N PHE A 84 13.58 3.73 11.31
CA PHE A 84 14.03 3.01 10.10
C PHE A 84 12.87 2.59 9.21
N ARG A 85 13.07 2.72 7.90
CA ARG A 85 12.17 2.28 6.84
C ARG A 85 12.96 1.48 5.81
N ARG A 86 12.52 0.24 5.53
CA ARG A 86 13.13 -0.66 4.52
C ARG A 86 14.66 -0.85 4.72
N GLY A 87 15.11 -0.89 5.97
CA GLY A 87 16.53 -1.08 6.33
C GLY A 87 17.41 0.16 6.21
N LYS A 88 16.83 1.34 5.99
CA LYS A 88 17.51 2.65 5.98
C LYS A 88 16.86 3.59 6.98
N PRO A 89 17.52 4.67 7.42
CA PRO A 89 16.90 5.67 8.27
C PRO A 89 15.61 6.23 7.63
N SER A 90 14.57 6.45 8.41
CA SER A 90 13.34 7.07 7.88
C SER A 90 13.61 8.51 7.42
N CYS A 91 12.63 9.08 6.69
CA CYS A 91 12.78 10.42 6.10
C CYS A 91 13.10 11.48 7.18
N HIS A 92 12.34 11.49 8.28
CA HIS A 92 12.53 12.47 9.35
C HIS A 92 13.86 12.30 10.10
N ARG A 93 14.39 11.08 10.16
CA ARG A 93 15.72 10.83 10.73
C ARG A 93 16.86 11.35 9.86
N THR A 94 16.64 11.42 8.55
CA THR A 94 17.65 11.86 7.59
C THR A 94 17.59 13.36 7.35
N TYR A 95 16.38 13.92 7.21
CA TYR A 95 16.17 15.30 6.75
C TYR A 95 15.47 16.22 7.77
N GLY A 96 15.04 15.70 8.93
CA GLY A 96 14.24 16.45 9.90
C GLY A 96 12.74 16.29 9.69
N GLU A 97 11.97 16.58 10.75
CA GLU A 97 10.51 16.40 10.78
C GLU A 97 9.77 17.35 9.82
N ASP A 98 10.22 18.60 9.74
CA ASP A 98 9.68 19.63 8.86
C ASP A 98 9.84 19.27 7.37
N ILE A 99 11.04 18.86 6.97
CA ILE A 99 11.32 18.43 5.60
C ILE A 99 10.58 17.13 5.27
N ALA A 100 10.49 16.18 6.21
CA ALA A 100 9.76 14.94 6.00
C ALA A 100 8.26 15.17 5.81
N LEU A 101 7.65 16.05 6.61
CA LEU A 101 6.24 16.43 6.46
C LEU A 101 5.99 17.01 5.06
N LEU A 102 6.79 17.99 4.65
CA LEU A 102 6.67 18.64 3.33
C LEU A 102 6.95 17.66 2.18
N ALA A 103 7.87 16.71 2.34
CA ALA A 103 8.14 15.70 1.33
C ALA A 103 6.95 14.74 1.15
N GLY A 104 6.29 14.35 2.24
CA GLY A 104 5.05 13.57 2.16
C GLY A 104 3.95 14.34 1.42
N ASP A 105 3.72 15.61 1.77
CA ASP A 105 2.74 16.47 1.09
C ASP A 105 3.05 16.61 -0.41
N GLY A 106 4.32 16.86 -0.75
CA GLY A 106 4.78 16.96 -2.14
C GLY A 106 4.52 15.68 -2.94
N LEU A 107 4.78 14.51 -2.36
CA LEU A 107 4.49 13.22 -3.00
C LEU A 107 2.99 12.97 -3.18
N PHE A 108 2.15 13.37 -2.22
CA PHE A 108 0.69 13.32 -2.40
C PHE A 108 0.25 14.19 -3.58
N PHE A 109 0.72 15.44 -3.67
CA PHE A 109 0.39 16.34 -4.78
C PHE A 109 0.87 15.80 -6.12
N LEU A 110 2.08 15.22 -6.17
CA LEU A 110 2.61 14.60 -7.39
C LEU A 110 1.81 13.37 -7.81
N ALA A 111 1.30 12.58 -6.87
CA ALA A 111 0.41 11.46 -7.17
C ALA A 111 -0.88 11.93 -7.87
N PHE A 112 -1.55 12.95 -7.31
CA PHE A 112 -2.72 13.57 -7.95
C PHE A 112 -2.38 14.20 -9.30
N SER A 113 -1.20 14.83 -9.42
CA SER A 113 -0.72 15.37 -10.68
C SER A 113 -0.60 14.28 -11.75
N GLN A 114 0.00 13.12 -11.43
CA GLN A 114 0.07 12.00 -12.39
C GLN A 114 -1.32 11.48 -12.76
N ILE A 115 -2.23 11.32 -11.80
CA ILE A 115 -3.61 10.89 -12.10
C ILE A 115 -4.32 11.90 -13.01
N SER A 116 -4.11 13.20 -12.80
CA SER A 116 -4.74 14.24 -13.62
C SER A 116 -4.32 14.21 -15.10
N LYS A 117 -3.08 13.81 -15.39
CA LYS A 117 -2.53 13.72 -16.77
C LYS A 117 -3.25 12.67 -17.62
N ILE A 118 -3.88 11.67 -16.99
CA ILE A 118 -4.64 10.63 -17.67
C ILE A 118 -5.85 11.22 -18.41
N GLY A 119 -6.39 12.36 -17.95
CA GLY A 119 -7.53 13.00 -18.57
C GLY A 119 -8.85 12.21 -18.43
N ASN A 120 -8.95 11.35 -17.42
CA ASN A 120 -10.15 10.54 -17.14
C ASN A 120 -10.73 10.92 -15.76
N SER A 121 -11.87 11.62 -15.77
CA SER A 121 -12.51 12.13 -14.55
C SER A 121 -12.89 11.02 -13.56
N LYS A 122 -13.32 9.85 -14.05
CA LYS A 122 -13.69 8.71 -13.20
C LYS A 122 -12.50 8.18 -12.40
N ILE A 123 -11.30 8.16 -13.01
CA ILE A 123 -10.09 7.73 -12.32
C ILE A 123 -9.68 8.76 -11.27
N PHE A 124 -9.79 10.04 -11.60
CA PHE A 124 -9.49 11.11 -10.64
C PHE A 124 -10.42 11.07 -9.43
N GLU A 125 -11.73 10.89 -9.66
CA GLU A 125 -12.74 10.72 -8.60
C GLU A 125 -12.44 9.49 -7.74
N GLU A 126 -12.27 8.30 -8.35
CA GLU A 126 -11.99 7.05 -7.63
C GLU A 126 -10.67 7.13 -6.84
N PHE A 127 -9.64 7.79 -7.38
CA PHE A 127 -8.37 8.00 -6.66
C PHE A 127 -8.53 8.96 -5.47
N SER A 128 -9.31 10.03 -5.63
CA SER A 128 -9.61 10.99 -4.56
C SER A 128 -10.38 10.33 -3.41
N GLU A 129 -11.39 9.53 -3.73
CA GLU A 129 -12.12 8.74 -2.72
C GLU A 129 -11.21 7.74 -2.01
N THR A 130 -10.32 7.08 -2.77
CA THR A 130 -9.33 6.14 -2.23
C THR A 130 -8.38 6.84 -1.27
N ALA A 131 -7.85 8.01 -1.64
CA ALA A 131 -6.98 8.82 -0.80
C ALA A 131 -7.64 9.18 0.53
N TYR A 132 -8.91 9.62 0.49
CA TYR A 132 -9.65 9.95 1.70
C TYR A 132 -9.91 8.72 2.58
N LYS A 133 -10.25 7.57 1.98
CA LYS A 133 -10.40 6.31 2.72
C LYS A 133 -9.10 5.88 3.40
N LEU A 134 -7.96 6.01 2.73
CA LEU A 134 -6.64 5.70 3.31
C LEU A 134 -6.37 6.55 4.54
N LEU A 135 -6.62 7.86 4.45
CA LEU A 135 -6.50 8.76 5.60
C LEU A 135 -7.44 8.35 6.75
N LEU A 136 -8.70 8.03 6.45
CA LEU A 136 -9.63 7.57 7.48
C LEU A 136 -9.19 6.25 8.11
N GLY A 137 -8.59 5.34 7.33
CA GLY A 137 -7.99 4.11 7.84
C GLY A 137 -6.82 4.37 8.78
N GLU A 138 -5.95 5.31 8.43
CA GLU A 138 -4.85 5.75 9.30
C GLU A 138 -5.36 6.36 10.59
N ALA A 139 -6.35 7.25 10.50
CA ALA A 139 -6.98 7.85 11.66
C ALA A 139 -7.62 6.79 12.57
N MET A 140 -8.28 5.77 12.01
CA MET A 140 -8.79 4.64 12.79
C MET A 140 -7.68 3.90 13.51
N ASP A 141 -6.56 3.60 12.86
CA ASP A 141 -5.43 2.88 13.48
C ASP A 141 -4.87 3.66 14.68
N VAL A 142 -4.53 4.94 14.47
CA VAL A 142 -4.01 5.84 15.52
C VAL A 142 -5.01 6.03 16.66
N GLU A 143 -6.30 6.22 16.36
CA GLU A 143 -7.31 6.39 17.39
C GLU A 143 -7.60 5.10 18.15
N PHE A 144 -7.57 3.94 17.50
CA PHE A 144 -7.80 2.65 18.16
C PHE A 144 -6.69 2.31 19.14
N GLU A 145 -5.45 2.67 18.84
CA GLU A 145 -4.32 2.57 19.77
C GLU A 145 -4.49 3.48 20.99
N ARG A 146 -4.96 4.71 20.77
CA ARG A 146 -5.14 5.70 21.85
C ARG A 146 -6.39 5.48 22.71
N ARG A 147 -7.36 4.71 22.21
CA ARG A 147 -8.66 4.51 22.88
C ARG A 147 -8.56 3.42 23.94
N LYS A 148 -9.03 3.74 25.15
CA LYS A 148 -9.28 2.76 26.24
C LYS A 148 -10.56 1.92 26.06
N MET A 149 -11.26 2.08 24.92
CA MET A 149 -12.52 1.38 24.64
C MET A 149 -12.26 0.08 23.88
N GLU A 150 -13.17 -0.88 24.05
CA GLU A 150 -13.08 -2.16 23.35
C GLU A 150 -13.35 -1.98 21.84
N VAL A 151 -12.32 -2.23 21.03
CA VAL A 151 -12.42 -2.25 19.56
C VAL A 151 -12.93 -3.63 19.12
N SER A 152 -14.04 -3.70 18.39
CA SER A 152 -14.58 -4.99 17.90
C SER A 152 -13.77 -5.55 16.72
N GLN A 153 -13.94 -6.84 16.41
CA GLN A 153 -13.30 -7.45 15.23
C GLN A 153 -13.69 -6.71 13.94
N GLU A 154 -14.97 -6.37 13.78
CA GLU A 154 -15.50 -5.67 12.60
C GLU A 154 -14.90 -4.27 12.43
N MET A 155 -14.62 -3.59 13.54
CA MET A 155 -13.95 -2.28 13.50
C MET A 155 -12.51 -2.41 12.98
N VAL A 156 -11.78 -3.44 13.40
CA VAL A 156 -10.41 -3.69 12.90
C VAL A 156 -10.45 -4.11 11.42
N GLU A 157 -11.38 -4.96 11.00
CA GLU A 157 -11.55 -5.32 9.58
C GLU A 157 -11.83 -4.09 8.71
N ARG A 158 -12.69 -3.17 9.18
CA ARG A 158 -12.95 -1.90 8.50
C ARG A 158 -11.69 -1.03 8.42
N MET A 159 -10.93 -0.94 9.51
CA MET A 159 -9.66 -0.22 9.50
C MET A 159 -8.70 -0.82 8.45
N TYR A 160 -8.58 -2.15 8.37
CA TYR A 160 -7.71 -2.82 7.39
C TYR A 160 -8.18 -2.56 5.96
N ALA A 161 -9.49 -2.63 5.73
CA ALA A 161 -10.09 -2.32 4.43
C ALA A 161 -9.79 -0.88 4.00
N PHE A 162 -9.70 0.06 4.94
CA PHE A 162 -9.46 1.47 4.64
C PHE A 162 -7.96 1.79 4.53
N LYS A 163 -7.16 1.41 5.54
CA LYS A 163 -5.71 1.70 5.64
C LYS A 163 -4.88 0.99 4.58
N THR A 164 -5.27 -0.24 4.22
CA THR A 164 -4.50 -1.07 3.25
C THR A 164 -5.34 -1.51 2.07
N GLY A 165 -6.58 -1.94 2.31
CA GLY A 165 -7.51 -2.43 1.29
C GLY A 165 -7.82 -1.41 0.19
N ALA A 166 -8.07 -0.15 0.55
CA ALA A 166 -8.54 0.87 -0.39
C ALA A 166 -7.57 1.11 -1.54
N LEU A 167 -6.26 1.20 -1.27
CA LEU A 167 -5.27 1.43 -2.32
C LEU A 167 -5.11 0.20 -3.23
N PHE A 168 -5.22 -1.02 -2.70
CA PHE A 168 -5.24 -2.23 -3.53
C PHE A 168 -6.53 -2.33 -4.35
N ALA A 169 -7.69 -1.96 -3.79
CA ALA A 169 -8.95 -1.85 -4.52
C ALA A 169 -8.82 -0.89 -5.72
N PHE A 170 -8.12 0.23 -5.54
CA PHE A 170 -7.78 1.14 -6.63
C PHE A 170 -6.83 0.50 -7.66
N CYS A 171 -5.78 -0.20 -7.21
CA CYS A 171 -4.86 -0.89 -8.11
C CYS A 171 -5.58 -1.89 -9.04
N PHE A 172 -6.61 -2.56 -8.51
CA PHE A 172 -7.43 -3.50 -9.27
C PHE A 172 -8.45 -2.79 -10.18
N SER A 173 -9.02 -1.68 -9.71
CA SER A 173 -10.06 -0.93 -10.43
C SER A 173 -9.52 -0.09 -11.57
N ALA A 174 -8.39 0.59 -11.39
CA ALA A 174 -7.90 1.60 -12.32
C ALA A 174 -7.68 1.06 -13.76
N PRO A 175 -7.09 -0.15 -13.97
CA PRO A 175 -6.98 -0.73 -15.30
C PRO A 175 -8.35 -1.00 -15.96
N PHE A 176 -9.34 -1.42 -15.19
CA PHE A 176 -10.71 -1.65 -15.69
C PHE A 176 -11.40 -0.35 -16.07
N ILE A 177 -11.24 0.71 -15.27
CA ILE A 177 -11.75 2.05 -15.57
C ILE A 177 -11.10 2.59 -16.86
N LEU A 178 -9.77 2.45 -17.01
CA LEU A 178 -9.04 2.84 -18.22
C LEU A 178 -9.53 2.07 -19.46
N LYS A 179 -9.92 0.80 -19.29
CA LYS A 179 -10.47 -0.02 -20.38
C LYS A 179 -11.94 0.25 -20.67
N GLY A 180 -12.62 1.03 -19.83
CA GLY A 180 -14.07 1.27 -19.93
C GLY A 180 -14.92 0.05 -19.55
N LYS A 181 -14.41 -0.83 -18.69
CA LYS A 181 -15.13 -2.01 -18.18
C LYS A 181 -15.72 -1.74 -16.79
N ASP A 182 -16.75 -2.50 -16.41
CA ASP A 182 -17.19 -2.52 -15.00
C ASP A 182 -16.05 -3.00 -14.10
N HIS A 183 -15.81 -2.25 -13.02
CA HIS A 183 -14.73 -2.53 -12.08
C HIS A 183 -15.26 -2.94 -10.69
N THR A 184 -16.58 -3.06 -10.51
CA THR A 184 -17.21 -3.33 -9.21
C THR A 184 -16.66 -4.61 -8.57
N LYS A 185 -16.59 -5.69 -9.34
CA LYS A 185 -16.00 -6.96 -8.87
C LYS A 185 -14.52 -6.80 -8.51
N MET A 186 -13.74 -6.11 -9.35
CA MET A 186 -12.30 -5.93 -9.14
C MET A 186 -11.98 -5.06 -7.93
N LYS A 187 -12.79 -4.03 -7.67
CA LYS A 187 -12.71 -3.20 -6.46
C LYS A 187 -12.84 -4.06 -5.21
N LEU A 188 -13.86 -4.94 -5.16
CA LEU A 188 -14.06 -5.86 -4.04
C LEU A 188 -12.92 -6.87 -3.88
N LEU A 189 -12.40 -7.43 -4.98
CA LEU A 189 -11.25 -8.33 -4.91
C LEU A 189 -9.99 -7.63 -4.42
N GLY A 190 -9.71 -6.41 -4.87
CA GLY A 190 -8.55 -5.65 -4.42
C GLY A 190 -8.64 -5.27 -2.94
N GLU A 191 -9.83 -4.96 -2.43
CA GLU A 191 -10.05 -4.72 -1.00
C GLU A 191 -9.76 -5.99 -0.18
N LYS A 192 -10.32 -7.15 -0.57
CA LYS A 192 -10.04 -8.45 0.08
C LYS A 192 -8.56 -8.81 0.04
N PHE A 193 -7.90 -8.59 -1.10
CA PHE A 193 -6.47 -8.78 -1.24
C PHE A 193 -5.71 -7.92 -0.23
N GLY A 194 -6.05 -6.64 -0.10
CA GLY A 194 -5.38 -5.75 0.84
C GLY A 194 -5.62 -6.11 2.31
N VAL A 195 -6.82 -6.57 2.68
CA VAL A 195 -7.09 -7.08 4.03
C VAL A 195 -6.26 -8.34 4.31
N ALA A 196 -6.22 -9.30 3.39
CA ALA A 196 -5.38 -10.49 3.52
C ALA A 196 -3.89 -10.11 3.65
N PHE A 197 -3.44 -9.17 2.83
CA PHE A 197 -2.07 -8.66 2.85
C PHE A 197 -1.71 -8.07 4.22
N GLN A 198 -2.58 -7.26 4.82
CA GLN A 198 -2.37 -6.69 6.14
C GLN A 198 -2.29 -7.78 7.22
N ILE A 199 -3.19 -8.77 7.17
CA ILE A 199 -3.17 -9.89 8.14
C ILE A 199 -1.85 -10.66 8.05
N TYR A 200 -1.36 -10.95 6.83
CA TYR A 200 -0.08 -11.62 6.68
C TYR A 200 1.09 -10.79 7.20
N ASP A 201 1.11 -9.47 6.97
CA ASP A 201 2.14 -8.58 7.51
C ASP A 201 2.11 -8.59 9.06
N ASP A 202 0.93 -8.55 9.70
CA ASP A 202 0.86 -8.63 11.16
C ASP A 202 1.27 -9.99 11.72
N LEU A 203 0.89 -11.09 11.05
CA LEU A 203 1.30 -12.44 11.41
C LEU A 203 2.83 -12.54 11.40
N LYS A 204 3.46 -11.98 10.37
CA LYS A 204 4.90 -11.95 10.24
C LYS A 204 5.55 -11.11 11.33
N ASP A 205 5.02 -9.93 11.64
CA ASP A 205 5.57 -9.08 12.69
C ASP A 205 5.51 -9.78 14.06
N ILE A 206 4.42 -10.50 14.35
CA ILE A 206 4.26 -11.29 15.57
C ILE A 206 5.24 -12.48 15.60
N LEU A 207 5.33 -13.28 14.53
CA LEU A 207 6.22 -14.44 14.48
C LEU A 207 7.71 -14.03 14.52
N GLY A 208 8.09 -13.00 13.77
CA GLY A 208 9.45 -12.45 13.78
C GLY A 208 9.82 -11.82 15.12
N SER A 209 8.83 -11.33 15.89
CA SER A 209 9.05 -10.90 17.27
C SER A 209 9.37 -12.10 18.17
N PHE A 210 8.65 -13.22 18.07
CA PHE A 210 8.93 -14.43 18.87
C PHE A 210 10.37 -14.95 18.65
N GLU A 211 10.86 -14.95 17.41
CA GLU A 211 12.25 -15.38 17.12
C GLU A 211 13.29 -14.41 17.70
N LYS A 212 12.99 -13.10 17.72
CA LYS A 212 13.85 -12.07 18.30
C LYS A 212 13.75 -11.96 19.82
N VAL A 213 12.64 -12.36 20.42
CA VAL A 213 12.38 -12.35 21.88
C VAL A 213 13.27 -13.33 22.64
N GLY A 214 14.03 -14.19 21.94
CA GLY A 214 15.24 -14.80 22.52
C GLY A 214 16.35 -13.80 22.92
N LYS A 215 16.23 -12.50 22.59
CA LYS A 215 17.25 -11.46 22.86
C LYS A 215 16.77 -10.07 23.27
N ASP A 216 15.50 -9.66 23.11
CA ASP A 216 15.03 -8.38 23.67
C ASP A 216 13.53 -8.44 24.02
N LEU A 217 13.24 -8.29 25.31
CA LEU A 217 11.89 -8.09 25.87
C LEU A 217 11.52 -6.60 25.77
N GLY A 218 10.34 -6.30 25.25
CA GLY A 218 9.63 -5.06 25.60
C GLY A 218 9.52 -3.99 24.52
N LYS A 219 8.75 -4.27 23.48
CA LYS A 219 7.79 -3.28 22.97
C LYS A 219 6.44 -3.98 22.86
N ASP A 220 5.72 -4.00 23.98
CA ASP A 220 4.29 -4.31 23.97
C ASP A 220 3.63 -3.26 23.08
N THR A 221 3.32 -3.61 21.84
CA THR A 221 2.66 -2.66 20.94
C THR A 221 1.21 -2.54 21.42
N GLU A 222 0.74 -1.35 21.76
CA GLU A 222 -0.69 -1.10 22.01
C GLU A 222 -1.52 -1.28 20.72
N LYS A 223 -0.85 -1.52 19.58
CA LYS A 223 -1.43 -1.77 18.26
C LYS A 223 -2.52 -2.82 18.27
N VAL A 224 -3.72 -2.42 17.82
CA VAL A 224 -4.89 -3.28 17.71
C VAL A 224 -4.87 -3.98 16.36
N THR A 225 -4.54 -5.27 16.35
CA THR A 225 -4.49 -6.08 15.12
C THR A 225 -5.56 -7.16 15.10
N LEU A 226 -5.92 -7.64 13.90
CA LEU A 226 -6.82 -8.79 13.76
C LEU A 226 -6.23 -10.03 14.42
N VAL A 227 -4.91 -10.24 14.30
CA VAL A 227 -4.22 -11.38 14.92
C VAL A 227 -4.40 -11.36 16.45
N LYS A 228 -4.30 -10.20 17.11
CA LYS A 228 -4.57 -10.07 18.55
C LYS A 228 -6.04 -10.31 18.90
N LYS A 229 -6.98 -9.98 18.00
CA LYS A 229 -8.43 -10.15 18.23
C LYS A 229 -8.91 -11.58 18.06
N VAL A 230 -8.41 -12.29 17.05
CA VAL A 230 -8.94 -13.62 16.68
C VAL A 230 -7.96 -14.77 16.91
N GLY A 231 -6.70 -14.47 17.20
CA GLY A 231 -5.61 -15.44 17.32
C GLY A 231 -4.95 -15.79 15.98
N ILE A 232 -3.71 -16.27 16.05
CA ILE A 232 -2.84 -16.58 14.90
C ILE A 232 -3.53 -17.50 13.89
N GLN A 233 -4.07 -18.63 14.37
CA GLN A 233 -4.67 -19.64 13.48
C GLN A 233 -5.87 -19.07 12.70
N LYS A 234 -6.83 -18.45 13.41
CA LYS A 234 -8.03 -17.91 12.78
C LYS A 234 -7.70 -16.74 11.85
N ALA A 235 -6.74 -15.88 12.21
CA ALA A 235 -6.26 -14.82 11.33
C ALA A 235 -5.68 -15.38 10.02
N ARG A 236 -4.85 -16.43 10.11
CA ARG A 236 -4.28 -17.10 8.93
C ARG A 236 -5.36 -17.71 8.05
N GLU A 237 -6.34 -18.42 8.64
CA GLU A 237 -7.48 -18.98 7.91
C GLU A 237 -8.30 -17.89 7.20
N MET A 238 -8.51 -16.74 7.82
CA MET A 238 -9.18 -15.59 7.22
C MET A 238 -8.40 -15.01 6.03
N ALA A 239 -7.08 -14.81 6.19
CA ALA A 239 -6.22 -14.32 5.12
C ALA A 239 -6.18 -15.30 3.93
N ASP A 240 -6.01 -16.60 4.20
CA ASP A 240 -5.99 -17.65 3.19
C ASP A 240 -7.31 -17.71 2.42
N LYS A 241 -8.44 -17.59 3.12
CA LYS A 241 -9.77 -17.53 2.49
C LYS A 241 -9.90 -16.34 1.54
N TYR A 242 -9.56 -15.13 2.00
CA TYR A 242 -9.63 -13.94 1.15
C TYR A 242 -8.70 -14.04 -0.06
N TYR A 243 -7.48 -14.54 0.13
CA TYR A 243 -6.53 -14.71 -0.96
C TYR A 243 -7.03 -15.73 -1.99
N GLU A 244 -7.62 -16.83 -1.56
CA GLU A 244 -8.21 -17.85 -2.43
C GLU A 244 -9.40 -17.29 -3.24
N GLU A 245 -10.26 -16.48 -2.61
CA GLU A 245 -11.35 -15.79 -3.31
C GLU A 245 -10.82 -14.82 -4.39
N VAL A 246 -9.71 -14.12 -4.10
CA VAL A 246 -9.04 -13.26 -5.08
C VAL A 246 -8.50 -14.08 -6.26
N LEU A 247 -7.77 -15.17 -6.00
CA LEU A 247 -7.23 -16.02 -7.07
C LEU A 247 -8.34 -16.57 -7.98
N LYS A 248 -9.43 -17.10 -7.41
CA LYS A 248 -10.60 -17.57 -8.17
C LYS A 248 -11.26 -16.45 -8.96
N GLY A 249 -11.38 -15.27 -8.36
CA GLY A 249 -11.94 -14.09 -9.01
C GLY A 249 -11.13 -13.66 -10.23
N ILE A 250 -9.81 -13.62 -10.12
CA ILE A 250 -8.89 -13.27 -11.21
C ILE A 250 -8.86 -14.35 -12.30
N GLU A 251 -8.87 -15.63 -11.92
CA GLU A 251 -8.95 -16.75 -12.87
C GLU A 251 -10.24 -16.73 -13.69
N SER A 252 -11.38 -16.44 -13.05
CA SER A 252 -12.68 -16.37 -13.75
C SER A 252 -12.78 -15.25 -14.79
N GLU A 253 -11.93 -14.22 -14.69
CA GLU A 253 -11.83 -13.12 -15.66
C GLU A 253 -10.79 -13.40 -16.76
N GLY A 254 -10.09 -14.54 -16.72
CA GLY A 254 -9.04 -14.89 -17.68
C GLY A 254 -7.76 -14.03 -17.56
N LEU A 255 -7.51 -13.44 -16.38
CA LEU A 255 -6.38 -12.53 -16.13
C LEU A 255 -5.13 -13.32 -15.72
N PHE A 256 -4.59 -14.11 -16.66
CA PHE A 256 -3.58 -15.13 -16.37
C PHE A 256 -2.24 -14.58 -15.89
N ARG A 257 -1.78 -13.42 -16.38
CA ARG A 257 -0.51 -12.82 -15.89
C ARG A 257 -0.68 -12.37 -14.45
N THR A 258 -1.81 -11.77 -14.13
CA THR A 258 -2.15 -11.33 -12.78
C THR A 258 -2.28 -12.53 -11.84
N LEU A 259 -2.94 -13.61 -12.29
CA LEU A 259 -3.06 -14.85 -11.52
C LEU A 259 -1.68 -15.43 -11.16
N PHE A 260 -0.77 -15.46 -12.13
CA PHE A 260 0.60 -15.92 -11.91
C PHE A 260 1.35 -15.04 -10.90
N LEU A 261 1.32 -13.71 -11.08
CA LEU A 261 1.93 -12.77 -10.14
C LEU A 261 1.40 -12.95 -8.71
N LEU A 262 0.09 -13.09 -8.54
CA LEU A 262 -0.53 -13.26 -7.21
C LEU A 262 -0.13 -14.58 -6.54
N LYS A 263 0.08 -15.67 -7.31
CA LYS A 263 0.59 -16.94 -6.79
C LYS A 263 2.05 -16.81 -6.32
N GLU A 264 2.90 -16.13 -7.09
CA GLU A 264 4.28 -15.85 -6.67
C GLU A 264 4.32 -14.96 -5.42
N LEU A 265 3.47 -13.93 -5.35
CA LEU A 265 3.37 -13.07 -4.17
C LEU A 265 2.95 -13.84 -2.92
N LYS A 266 2.04 -14.81 -3.05
CA LYS A 266 1.62 -15.66 -1.91
C LYS A 266 2.79 -16.45 -1.35
N GLN A 267 3.58 -17.09 -2.23
CA GLN A 267 4.78 -17.82 -1.82
C GLN A 267 5.78 -16.89 -1.11
N MET A 268 6.02 -15.68 -1.63
CA MET A 268 6.92 -14.71 -0.99
C MET A 268 6.45 -14.23 0.39
N VAL A 269 5.14 -14.30 0.65
CA VAL A 269 4.53 -13.94 1.94
C VAL A 269 4.53 -15.12 2.90
N GLU A 270 4.40 -16.36 2.40
CA GLU A 270 4.37 -17.59 3.21
C GLU A 270 5.77 -18.17 3.53
N GLU A 271 6.75 -18.03 2.64
CA GLU A 271 8.10 -18.60 2.77
C GLU A 271 9.07 -17.75 3.62
N ARG A 272 8.55 -16.79 4.43
CA ARG A 272 9.38 -15.83 5.17
C ARG A 272 8.97 -15.62 6.62
#